data_AF-A0A2J4YRB7-F1
#
_entry.id   AF-A0A2J4YRB7-F1
#
_cell.length_a   1.000
_cell.length_b   1.000
_cell.length_c   1.000
_cell.angle_alpha   90.00
_cell.angle_beta   90.00
_cell.angle_gamma   90.00
#
_symmetry.space_group_name_H-M   'P 1'
#
loop_
_entity.id
_entity.type
_entity.pdbx_description
1 polymer ?
#
loop_
_entity_poly.entity_id
_entity_poly.type
_entity_poly.pdbx_seq_one_letter_code
_entity_poly.pdbx_strand_id
1 'polypeptide(L)' 'MTDALTKEKIIDAMRSSIEGFSFLVVDSLEFELKRQLTDAEQQEVSTVVEQLVLTFPEPCPRCGVTSTRPNGEHYCHAN' A
#
# COMPACT_ATOMS: atom_id res chain seq x y z
N MET A 1 -4.15 -31.31 7.85
CA MET A 1 -4.96 -30.11 7.58
C MET A 1 -4.17 -29.27 6.58
N THR A 2 -4.64 -29.16 5.33
CA THR A 2 -4.05 -28.22 4.38
C THR A 2 -4.48 -26.83 4.78
N ASP A 3 -3.50 -26.01 5.12
CA ASP A 3 -3.70 -24.63 5.52
C ASP A 3 -4.25 -23.87 4.30
N ALA A 4 -5.52 -23.47 4.34
CA ALA A 4 -6.19 -22.87 3.19
C ALA A 4 -5.61 -21.48 2.90
N LEU A 5 -5.47 -21.14 1.61
CA LEU A 5 -5.12 -19.78 1.19
C LEU A 5 -6.30 -18.85 1.49
N THR A 6 -6.10 -17.89 2.40
CA THR A 6 -7.11 -16.86 2.75
C THR A 6 -6.66 -15.48 2.30
N LYS A 7 -7.62 -14.54 2.23
CA LYS A 7 -7.35 -13.14 1.90
C LYS A 7 -6.40 -12.50 2.92
N GLU A 8 -6.58 -12.81 4.21
CA GLU A 8 -5.73 -12.29 5.30
C GLU A 8 -4.27 -12.73 5.11
N LYS A 9 -4.04 -14.00 4.75
CA LYS A 9 -2.69 -14.50 4.47
C LYS A 9 -2.02 -13.82 3.28
N ILE A 10 -2.81 -13.47 2.26
CA ILE A 10 -2.30 -12.70 1.12
C ILE A 10 -1.93 -11.28 1.56
N ILE A 11 -2.79 -10.62 2.34
CA ILE A 11 -2.53 -9.28 2.88
C ILE A 11 -1.27 -9.30 3.76
N ASP A 12 -1.14 -10.25 4.68
CA ASP A 12 0.03 -10.38 5.54
C ASP A 12 1.30 -10.60 4.72
N ALA A 13 1.25 -11.46 3.68
CA ALA A 13 2.37 -11.67 2.77
C ALA A 13 2.75 -10.39 2.02
N MET A 14 1.78 -9.59 1.57
CA MET A 14 2.03 -8.28 0.95
C MET A 14 2.71 -7.32 1.92
N ARG A 15 2.23 -7.25 3.18
CA ARG A 15 2.84 -6.42 4.24
C ARG A 15 4.27 -6.83 4.53
N SER A 16 4.53 -8.13 4.66
CA SER A 16 5.89 -8.66 4.88
C SER A 16 6.81 -8.47 3.69
N SER A 17 6.27 -8.29 2.48
CA SER A 17 7.06 -8.11 1.25
C SER A 17 7.29 -6.64 0.88
N ILE A 18 6.83 -5.71 1.71
CA ILE A 18 6.77 -4.28 1.40
C ILE A 18 8.16 -3.66 1.21
N GLU A 19 9.13 -4.03 2.04
CA GLU A 19 10.51 -3.53 1.92
C GLU A 19 11.14 -3.96 0.59
N GLY A 20 10.96 -5.21 0.20
CA GLY A 20 11.43 -5.72 -1.09
C GLY A 20 10.74 -5.04 -2.26
N PHE A 21 9.44 -4.75 -2.16
CA PHE A 21 8.73 -3.98 -3.17
C PHE A 21 9.22 -2.53 -3.25
N SER A 22 9.41 -1.85 -2.12
CA SER A 22 9.98 -0.50 -2.05
C SER A 22 11.36 -0.43 -2.71
N PHE A 23 12.21 -1.42 -2.51
CA PHE A 23 13.51 -1.52 -3.17
C PHE A 23 13.39 -1.57 -4.70
N LEU A 24 12.46 -2.37 -5.24
CA LEU A 24 12.24 -2.45 -6.69
C LEU A 24 11.73 -1.12 -7.28
N VAL A 25 10.92 -0.39 -6.52
CA VAL A 25 10.45 0.96 -6.91
C VAL A 25 11.62 1.94 -6.93
N VAL A 26 12.50 1.91 -5.93
CA VAL A 26 13.74 2.71 -5.90
C VAL A 26 14.60 2.43 -7.14
N ASP A 27 14.89 1.17 -7.44
CA ASP A 27 15.70 0.78 -8.62
C ASP A 27 15.11 1.32 -9.93
N SER A 28 13.79 1.21 -10.08
CA SER A 28 13.07 1.74 -11.25
C SER A 28 13.20 3.27 -11.38
N LEU A 29 13.06 4.00 -10.27
CA LEU A 29 13.20 5.46 -10.23
C LEU A 29 14.65 5.91 -10.50
N GLU A 30 15.63 5.22 -9.94
CA GLU A 30 17.05 5.53 -10.18
C GLU A 30 17.44 5.30 -11.64
N PHE A 31 16.91 4.24 -12.25
CA PHE A 31 17.05 3.99 -13.68
C PHE A 31 16.45 5.12 -14.52
N GLU A 32 15.22 5.54 -14.22
CA GLU A 32 14.52 6.61 -14.94
C GLU A 32 15.18 7.98 -14.79
N LEU A 33 15.56 8.34 -13.55
CA LEU A 33 16.20 9.61 -13.20
C LEU A 33 17.69 9.65 -13.58
N LYS A 34 18.29 8.51 -13.93
CA LYS A 34 19.71 8.34 -14.26
C LYS A 34 20.65 8.85 -13.16
N ARG A 35 20.22 8.70 -11.91
CA ARG A 35 21.00 9.02 -10.71
C ARG A 35 20.49 8.19 -9.55
N GLN A 36 21.31 8.07 -8.51
CA GLN A 36 20.87 7.51 -7.25
C GLN A 36 19.93 8.49 -6.52
N LEU A 37 18.96 7.92 -5.81
CA LEU A 37 18.15 8.64 -4.86
C LEU A 37 18.96 8.89 -3.59
N THR A 38 18.73 10.04 -2.97
CA THR A 38 19.26 10.33 -1.64
C THR A 38 18.52 9.50 -0.58
N ASP A 39 19.12 9.33 0.60
CA ASP A 39 18.47 8.62 1.72
C ASP A 39 17.07 9.18 2.04
N ALA A 40 16.89 10.49 1.93
CA ALA A 40 15.61 11.14 2.15
C ALA A 40 14.57 10.78 1.08
N GLU A 41 14.98 10.70 -0.18
CA GLU A 41 14.11 10.31 -1.29
C GLU A 41 13.77 8.81 -1.23
N GLN A 42 14.72 7.95 -0.86
CA GLN A 42 14.45 6.52 -0.65
C GLN A 42 13.47 6.31 0.52
N GLN A 43 13.61 7.09 1.59
CA GLN A 43 12.66 7.08 2.70
C GLN A 43 11.26 7.53 2.27
N GLU A 44 11.17 8.56 1.42
CA GLU A 44 9.89 9.00 0.85
C GLU A 44 9.23 7.90 0.00
N VAL A 45 10.00 7.23 -0.87
CA VAL A 45 9.51 6.10 -1.67
C VAL A 45 8.95 5.00 -0.76
N SER A 46 9.68 4.63 0.29
CA SER A 46 9.22 3.61 1.24
C SER A 46 7.90 4.00 1.90
N THR A 47 7.76 5.25 2.34
CA THR A 47 6.51 5.75 2.93
C THR A 47 5.35 5.76 1.95
N VAL A 48 5.56 6.16 0.69
CA VAL A 48 4.51 6.16 -0.33
C VAL A 48 4.08 4.73 -0.68
N VAL A 49 5.03 3.81 -0.83
CA VAL A 49 4.75 2.39 -1.07
C VAL A 49 3.97 1.79 0.09
N GLU A 50 4.38 2.09 1.32
CA GLU A 50 3.69 1.64 2.52
C GLU A 50 2.23 2.12 2.57
N GLN A 51 2.01 3.41 2.31
CA GLN A 51 0.65 3.95 2.25
C GLN A 51 -0.18 3.28 1.16
N LEU A 52 0.33 3.10 -0.05
CA LEU A 52 -0.46 2.51 -1.14
C LEU A 52 -0.78 1.03 -0.92
N VAL A 53 0.14 0.27 -0.29
CA VAL A 53 -0.06 -1.16 -0.02
C VAL A 53 -0.91 -1.40 1.23
N LEU A 54 -0.74 -0.59 2.27
CA LEU A 54 -1.47 -0.76 3.54
C LEU A 54 -2.83 -0.08 3.57
N THR A 55 -3.01 0.98 2.80
CA THR A 55 -4.20 1.84 2.87
C THR A 55 -5.20 1.49 1.77
N PHE A 56 -5.35 0.23 1.35
CA PHE A 56 -6.54 -0.19 0.61
C PHE A 56 -7.75 -0.04 1.55
N PRO A 57 -8.53 1.04 1.44
CA PRO A 57 -9.68 1.22 2.31
C PRO A 57 -10.73 0.24 1.78
N GLU A 58 -11.14 -0.72 2.62
CA GLU A 58 -12.30 -1.53 2.29
C GLU A 58 -13.46 -0.57 1.95
N PRO A 59 -14.16 -0.77 0.82
CA PRO A 59 -15.28 0.09 0.46
C PRO A 59 -16.33 0.07 1.57
N CYS A 60 -16.97 1.22 1.88
CA CYS A 60 -17.99 1.28 2.93
C CYS A 60 -19.01 0.16 2.68
N PRO A 61 -19.24 -0.76 3.62
CA PRO A 61 -20.12 -1.91 3.40
C PRO A 61 -21.59 -1.49 3.14
N ARG A 62 -21.93 -0.22 3.39
CA ARG A 62 -23.24 0.36 3.15
C ARG A 62 -23.39 1.01 1.76
N CYS A 63 -22.35 1.61 1.18
CA CYS A 63 -22.49 2.34 -0.09
C CYS A 63 -21.47 1.94 -1.18
N GLY A 64 -20.50 1.07 -0.87
CA GLY A 64 -19.46 0.63 -1.82
C GLY A 64 -18.37 1.67 -2.12
N VAL A 65 -18.40 2.85 -1.49
CA VAL A 65 -17.40 3.91 -1.74
C VAL A 65 -16.15 3.67 -0.90
N THR A 66 -15.00 3.62 -1.56
CA THR A 66 -13.68 3.64 -0.95
C THR A 66 -13.37 5.04 -0.43
N SER A 67 -13.02 5.18 0.86
CA SER A 67 -12.69 6.49 1.43
C SER A 67 -11.42 7.05 0.79
N THR A 68 -11.45 8.32 0.40
CA THR A 68 -10.25 9.06 -0.01
C THR A 68 -9.50 9.66 1.18
N ARG A 69 -9.98 9.44 2.42
CA ARG A 69 -9.33 9.94 3.63
C ARG A 69 -8.19 9.00 4.05
N PRO A 70 -7.06 9.54 4.54
CA PRO A 70 -5.92 8.73 4.97
C PRO A 70 -6.25 7.76 6.11
N ASN A 71 -7.23 8.11 6.96
CA ASN A 71 -7.68 7.28 8.08
C ASN A 71 -8.77 6.26 7.70
N GLY A 72 -9.14 6.16 6.42
CA GLY A 72 -10.18 5.26 5.94
C GLY A 72 -11.61 5.61 6.35
N GLU A 73 -11.83 6.70 7.10
CA GLU A 73 -13.17 7.07 7.56
C GLU A 73 -14.05 7.50 6.38
N HIS A 74 -15.25 6.95 6.31
CA HIS A 74 -16.25 7.34 5.34
C HIS A 74 -17.60 7.51 6.04
N TYR A 75 -18.17 8.72 5.98
CA TYR A 75 -19.52 8.97 6.46
C TYR A 75 -20.54 8.63 5.37
N CYS A 76 -21.10 7.43 5.47
CA CYS A 76 -22.20 6.95 4.65
C CYS A 76 -23.48 7.74 5.05
N HIS A 77 -23.73 8.93 4.47
CA HIS A 77 -24.99 9.67 4.66
C HIS A 77 -26.14 8.86 4.04
N ALA A 78 -27.05 8.37 4.89
CA ALA A 78 -28.29 7.76 4.45
C ALA A 78 -29.25 8.88 4.01
N ASN A 79 -29.59 8.93 2.73
CA ASN A 79 -30.81 9.59 2.27
C ASN A 79 -31.88 8.53 2.04
#